data_AF-A0A964C991-F1
#
_entry.id   AF-A0A964C991-F1
#
_cell.length_a   1.000
_cell.length_b   1.000
_cell.length_c   1.000
_cell.angle_alpha   90.00
_cell.angle_beta   90.00
_cell.angle_gamma   90.00
#
_symmetry.space_group_name_H-M   'P 1'
#
loop_
_entity.id
_entity.type
_entity.pdbx_description
1 polymer ?
#
loop_
_entity_poly.entity_id
_entity_poly.type
_entity_poly.pdbx_seq_one_letter_code
_entity_poly.pdbx_strand_id
1 'polypeptide(L)'
;MQNQIRVLRTERQWSQAQLAERLGVSRQTINALEAGKYDPSLPLALKIAQLFNIPIEAIFSQEEVTMLADRTPLNFSKLPETALAHRFTPRTIKVINLAQEEAGNLGHNWAGTEQILLGLIEEGTGIAARVLNEAGVNFRAARIEVEKIIGRGSGFVTKGQAFSPTARAKSLLNCAARSASELGHSYIDTEHLLLGLLRVDKPDRLTENGEGVAVKVLQNLGIDLEVLEQQVLQVATTRGEDLEISAQIESPNESTQQAASIVGSSDNSTTDFVSAEISARFCALLFAWIEPRKLGRAIGYRTEFHLPDGNVLTPRIAFVAAERLKRVPRIYPELAPDMFVEIKSVVDRSPRLQEQVQAAIALSVKVGLLIDPDEQTVTIYRSGGAIATLRDRDVLTVPELLPGWKIPVANLWSPMF
;
A
#
# COMPACT_ATOMS: atom_id res chain seq x y z
N MET A 1 12.60 -21.86 18.79
CA MET A 1 12.86 -21.55 17.36
C MET A 1 11.56 -21.25 16.61
N GLN A 2 11.51 -20.21 15.78
CA GLN A 2 10.36 -19.96 14.88
C GLN A 2 10.36 -20.97 13.73
N ASN A 3 9.19 -21.43 13.30
CA ASN A 3 9.09 -22.39 12.20
C ASN A 3 7.78 -22.26 11.40
N GLN A 4 7.82 -22.71 10.14
CA GLN A 4 6.70 -22.66 9.20
C GLN A 4 5.96 -24.00 9.07
N ILE A 5 6.23 -24.98 9.95
CA ILE A 5 5.73 -26.36 9.78
C ILE A 5 4.20 -26.39 9.69
N ARG A 6 3.52 -25.61 10.54
CA ARG A 6 2.05 -25.58 10.54
C ARG A 6 1.46 -25.07 9.23
N VAL A 7 2.08 -24.06 8.64
CA VAL A 7 1.66 -23.49 7.35
C VAL A 7 1.90 -24.52 6.25
N LEU A 8 3.12 -25.05 6.15
CA LEU A 8 3.51 -26.05 5.15
C LEU A 8 2.65 -27.32 5.25
N ARG A 9 2.30 -27.74 6.46
CA ARG A 9 1.42 -28.87 6.70
C ARG A 9 0.01 -28.58 6.20
N THR A 10 -0.53 -27.41 6.54
CA THR A 10 -1.88 -27.01 6.15
C THR A 10 -1.99 -26.85 4.64
N GLU A 11 -0.97 -26.27 4.01
CA GLU A 11 -0.81 -26.17 2.56
C GLU A 11 -0.83 -27.52 1.83
N ARG A 12 -0.49 -28.62 2.53
CA ARG A 12 -0.58 -29.98 1.97
C ARG A 12 -1.82 -30.73 2.44
N GLN A 13 -2.76 -30.06 3.11
CA GLN A 13 -3.95 -30.65 3.72
C GLN A 13 -3.64 -31.80 4.69
N TRP A 14 -2.47 -31.78 5.32
CA TRP A 14 -2.08 -32.84 6.24
C TRP A 14 -2.54 -32.52 7.66
N SER A 15 -3.07 -33.51 8.36
CA SER A 15 -3.21 -33.46 9.81
C SER A 15 -1.86 -33.61 10.50
N GLN A 16 -1.74 -33.18 11.76
CA GLN A 16 -0.52 -33.40 12.54
C GLN A 16 -0.14 -34.89 12.60
N ALA A 17 -1.13 -35.79 12.61
CA ALA A 17 -0.89 -37.24 12.60
C ALA A 17 -0.32 -37.72 11.26
N GLN A 18 -0.85 -37.22 10.14
CA GLN A 18 -0.36 -37.54 8.79
C GLN A 18 1.06 -37.03 8.54
N LEU A 19 1.40 -35.84 9.06
CA LEU A 19 2.78 -35.34 9.01
C LEU A 19 3.71 -36.17 9.89
N ALA A 20 3.24 -36.55 11.08
CA ALA A 20 4.00 -37.39 12.02
C ALA A 20 4.35 -38.75 11.41
N GLU A 21 3.37 -39.40 10.77
CA GLU A 21 3.54 -40.67 10.05
C GLU A 21 4.60 -40.57 8.94
N ARG A 22 4.51 -39.53 8.09
CA ARG A 22 5.49 -39.29 7.01
C ARG A 22 6.91 -39.05 7.50
N LEU A 23 7.07 -38.43 8.67
CA LEU A 23 8.37 -38.14 9.28
C LEU A 23 8.87 -39.27 10.19
N GLY A 24 8.03 -40.28 10.47
CA GLY A 24 8.34 -41.35 11.41
C GLY A 24 8.48 -40.86 12.86
N VAL A 25 7.68 -39.89 13.26
CA VAL A 25 7.67 -39.31 14.63
C VAL A 25 6.27 -39.38 15.25
N SER A 26 6.14 -39.05 16.53
CA SER A 26 4.83 -39.00 17.19
C SER A 26 4.05 -37.73 16.82
N ARG A 27 2.71 -37.79 16.87
CA ARG A 27 1.86 -36.59 16.72
C ARG A 27 2.21 -35.51 17.74
N GLN A 28 2.60 -35.89 18.96
CA GLN A 28 3.01 -34.96 20.01
C GLN A 28 4.29 -34.20 19.63
N THR A 29 5.21 -34.85 18.92
CA THR A 29 6.43 -34.23 18.38
C THR A 29 6.07 -33.13 17.38
N ILE A 30 5.13 -33.38 16.46
CA ILE A 30 4.68 -32.36 15.51
C ILE A 30 3.98 -31.19 16.21
N ASN A 31 3.13 -31.46 17.20
CA ASN A 31 2.50 -30.40 17.97
C ASN A 31 3.52 -29.54 18.73
N ALA A 32 4.52 -30.16 19.35
CA ALA A 32 5.58 -29.46 20.06
C ALA A 32 6.45 -28.62 19.11
N LEU A 33 6.75 -29.13 17.91
CA LEU A 33 7.43 -28.39 16.84
C LEU A 33 6.62 -27.17 16.40
N GLU A 34 5.34 -27.36 16.03
CA GLU A 34 4.48 -26.25 15.57
C GLU A 34 4.25 -25.19 16.64
N ALA A 35 4.20 -25.59 17.91
CA ALA A 35 4.09 -24.67 19.03
C ALA A 35 5.42 -23.96 19.39
N GLY A 36 6.52 -24.29 18.70
CA GLY A 36 7.86 -23.76 18.99
C GLY A 36 8.44 -24.21 20.33
N LYS A 37 7.87 -25.26 20.93
CA LYS A 37 8.25 -25.81 22.25
C LYS A 37 9.32 -26.90 22.15
N TYR A 38 9.71 -27.29 20.94
CA TYR A 38 10.68 -28.33 20.68
C TYR A 38 11.52 -27.96 19.47
N ASP A 39 12.84 -28.02 19.62
CA ASP A 39 13.78 -27.84 18.53
C ASP A 39 14.14 -29.23 17.97
N PRO A 40 13.95 -29.48 16.66
CA PRO A 40 14.24 -30.76 16.05
C PRO A 40 15.74 -31.03 16.02
N SER A 41 16.13 -32.30 16.10
CA SER A 41 17.49 -32.71 15.77
C SER A 41 17.79 -32.44 14.29
N LEU A 42 19.06 -32.21 13.94
CA LEU A 42 19.47 -31.98 12.54
C LEU A 42 18.94 -33.05 11.57
N PRO A 43 18.97 -34.37 11.88
CA PRO A 43 18.38 -35.39 11.01
C PRO A 43 16.87 -35.21 10.80
N LEU A 44 16.12 -34.83 11.84
CA LEU A 44 14.68 -34.57 11.73
C LEU A 44 14.41 -33.31 10.93
N ALA A 45 15.20 -32.25 11.16
CA ALA A 45 15.07 -31.00 10.42
C ALA A 45 15.38 -31.17 8.92
N LEU A 46 16.40 -31.97 8.56
CA LEU A 46 16.72 -32.33 7.18
C LEU A 46 15.63 -33.20 6.53
N LYS A 47 15.04 -34.15 7.28
CA LYS A 47 13.88 -34.92 6.80
C LYS A 47 12.67 -34.03 6.52
N ILE A 48 12.43 -33.05 7.38
CA ILE A 48 11.35 -32.06 7.19
C ILE A 48 11.63 -31.22 5.92
N ALA A 49 12.87 -30.74 5.75
CA ALA A 49 13.29 -30.01 4.56
C ALA A 49 13.09 -30.81 3.26
N GLN A 50 13.51 -32.09 3.25
CA GLN A 50 13.31 -32.98 2.12
C GLN A 50 11.82 -33.27 1.86
N LEU A 51 11.03 -33.51 2.91
CA LEU A 51 9.61 -33.81 2.77
C LEU A 51 8.84 -32.66 2.12
N PHE A 52 9.15 -31.43 2.53
CA PHE A 52 8.53 -30.22 1.96
C PHE A 52 9.19 -29.73 0.68
N ASN A 53 10.38 -30.26 0.33
CA ASN A 53 11.22 -29.78 -0.77
C ASN A 53 11.56 -28.28 -0.64
N ILE A 54 11.90 -27.84 0.58
CA ILE A 54 12.20 -26.45 0.92
C ILE A 54 13.51 -26.43 1.72
N PRO A 55 14.42 -25.46 1.49
CA PRO A 55 15.64 -25.33 2.27
C PRO A 55 15.36 -25.17 3.77
N ILE A 56 16.21 -25.76 4.61
CA ILE A 56 16.01 -25.86 6.06
C ILE A 56 15.85 -24.48 6.73
N GLU A 57 16.55 -23.46 6.22
CA GLU A 57 16.55 -22.09 6.71
C GLU A 57 15.22 -21.36 6.43
N ALA A 58 14.49 -21.79 5.40
CA ALA A 58 13.16 -21.26 5.11
C ALA A 58 12.07 -21.93 5.97
N ILE A 59 12.35 -23.10 6.54
CA ILE A 59 11.42 -23.82 7.42
C ILE A 59 11.63 -23.45 8.89
N PHE A 60 12.90 -23.24 9.28
CA PHE A 60 13.32 -23.01 10.66
C PHE A 60 14.18 -21.75 10.77
N SER A 61 13.88 -20.88 11.74
CA SER A 61 14.60 -19.61 11.95
C SER A 61 15.08 -19.49 13.40
N GLN A 62 16.39 -19.25 13.58
CA GLN A 62 17.14 -19.40 14.84
C GLN A 62 17.18 -18.18 15.81
N GLU A 63 16.28 -17.18 15.66
CA GLU A 63 16.12 -15.93 16.47
C GLU A 63 16.72 -14.62 15.92
N GLU A 64 16.25 -13.50 16.50
CA GLU A 64 16.47 -12.09 16.14
C GLU A 64 17.90 -11.80 15.69
N VAL A 65 18.06 -11.48 14.41
CA VAL A 65 19.28 -10.84 13.93
C VAL A 65 19.30 -9.42 14.50
N THR A 66 19.91 -9.25 15.68
CA THR A 66 20.41 -7.93 16.10
C THR A 66 21.65 -7.63 15.25
N MET A 67 21.46 -7.07 14.05
CA MET A 67 22.56 -6.54 13.25
C MET A 67 22.25 -5.10 12.84
N LEU A 68 23.01 -4.21 13.47
CA LEU A 68 23.65 -3.00 12.93
C LEU A 68 22.98 -2.35 11.71
N ALA A 69 22.33 -1.21 11.99
CA ALA A 69 22.31 -0.01 11.16
C ALA A 69 22.18 -0.19 9.63
N ASP A 70 21.08 -0.77 9.16
CA ASP A 70 20.46 -0.30 7.92
C ASP A 70 18.97 -0.67 7.90
N ARG A 71 18.14 0.24 8.44
CA ARG A 71 16.68 0.03 8.55
C ARG A 71 15.99 0.63 7.33
N THR A 72 15.91 -0.13 6.25
CA THR A 72 14.90 0.11 5.21
C THR A 72 13.73 -0.87 5.42
N PRO A 73 12.47 -0.41 5.47
CA PRO A 73 11.31 -1.30 5.31
C PRO A 73 11.46 -2.01 3.96
N LEU A 74 11.14 -3.31 3.90
CA LEU A 74 11.37 -4.22 2.78
C LEU A 74 12.14 -3.66 1.57
N ASN A 75 13.41 -4.03 1.46
CA ASN A 75 14.16 -3.76 0.26
C ASN A 75 13.83 -4.81 -0.82
N PHE A 76 12.82 -4.52 -1.64
CA PHE A 76 12.42 -5.32 -2.81
C PHE A 76 13.54 -5.49 -3.86
N SER A 77 14.66 -4.75 -3.75
CA SER A 77 15.85 -5.01 -4.57
C SER A 77 16.52 -6.37 -4.31
N LYS A 78 16.13 -7.08 -3.24
CA LYS A 78 16.64 -8.42 -2.91
C LYS A 78 15.65 -9.57 -3.15
N LEU A 79 14.41 -9.28 -3.55
CA LEU A 79 13.67 -10.28 -4.34
C LEU A 79 14.40 -10.36 -5.68
N PRO A 80 14.58 -11.55 -6.29
CA PRO A 80 15.28 -11.63 -7.56
C PRO A 80 14.66 -10.59 -8.48
N GLU A 81 15.50 -9.77 -9.13
CA GLU A 81 15.15 -8.81 -10.18
C GLU A 81 14.41 -9.52 -11.32
N THR A 82 13.20 -10.00 -11.05
CA THR A 82 12.29 -10.47 -12.06
C THR A 82 11.50 -9.25 -12.47
N ALA A 83 11.34 -9.05 -13.76
CA ALA A 83 10.62 -7.95 -14.41
C ALA A 83 9.18 -7.70 -13.90
N LEU A 84 8.73 -8.43 -12.88
CA LEU A 84 7.41 -8.44 -12.30
C LEU A 84 7.10 -7.23 -11.42
N ALA A 85 8.05 -6.78 -10.58
CA ALA A 85 7.80 -5.69 -9.63
C ALA A 85 7.47 -4.36 -10.33
N HIS A 86 8.13 -4.10 -11.48
CA HIS A 86 7.84 -2.93 -12.32
C HIS A 86 6.44 -2.96 -12.96
N ARG A 87 5.77 -4.12 -12.96
CA ARG A 87 4.41 -4.28 -13.48
C ARG A 87 3.34 -4.08 -12.39
N PHE A 88 3.70 -3.96 -11.12
CA PHE A 88 2.72 -3.80 -10.04
C PHE A 88 2.09 -2.40 -10.03
N THR A 89 0.76 -2.34 -9.91
CA THR A 89 0.06 -1.07 -9.67
C THR A 89 0.31 -0.58 -8.23
N PRO A 90 0.07 0.71 -7.93
CA PRO A 90 0.13 1.23 -6.57
C PRO A 90 -0.80 0.47 -5.60
N ARG A 91 -1.97 0.01 -6.07
CA ARG A 91 -2.89 -0.82 -5.28
C ARG A 91 -2.29 -2.18 -4.96
N THR A 92 -1.67 -2.83 -5.94
CA THR A 92 -0.93 -4.09 -5.73
C THR A 92 0.18 -3.92 -4.69
N ILE A 93 0.95 -2.84 -4.76
CA ILE A 93 1.99 -2.54 -3.75
C ILE A 93 1.35 -2.35 -2.36
N LYS A 94 0.23 -1.64 -2.28
CA LYS A 94 -0.53 -1.45 -1.03
C LYS A 94 -1.01 -2.80 -0.45
N VAL A 95 -1.58 -3.69 -1.27
CA VAL A 95 -1.98 -5.05 -0.85
C VAL A 95 -0.81 -5.80 -0.23
N ILE A 96 0.37 -5.77 -0.86
CA ILE A 96 1.56 -6.47 -0.38
C ILE A 96 2.02 -5.91 0.97
N ASN A 97 1.99 -4.59 1.16
CA ASN A 97 2.35 -3.95 2.43
C ASN A 97 1.36 -4.31 3.55
N LEU A 98 0.05 -4.26 3.25
CA LEU A 98 -1.00 -4.66 4.19
C LEU A 98 -0.86 -6.14 4.60
N ALA A 99 -0.54 -7.01 3.65
CA ALA A 99 -0.26 -8.43 3.94
C ALA A 99 0.90 -8.61 4.93
N GLN A 100 1.96 -7.79 4.81
CA GLN A 100 3.11 -7.86 5.73
C GLN A 100 2.77 -7.30 7.12
N GLU A 101 2.02 -6.20 7.16
CA GLU A 101 1.53 -5.65 8.42
C GLU A 101 0.68 -6.69 9.16
N GLU A 102 -0.22 -7.38 8.44
CA GLU A 102 -1.08 -8.38 9.03
C GLU A 102 -0.34 -9.66 9.42
N ALA A 103 0.70 -10.07 8.67
CA ALA A 103 1.63 -11.11 9.12
C ALA A 103 2.24 -10.74 10.49
N GLY A 104 2.72 -9.51 10.62
CA GLY A 104 3.27 -8.98 11.88
C GLY A 104 2.25 -8.95 13.00
N ASN A 105 1.02 -8.51 12.72
CA ASN A 105 -0.08 -8.46 13.69
C ASN A 105 -0.49 -9.85 14.20
N LEU A 106 -0.35 -10.88 13.36
CA LEU A 106 -0.60 -12.28 13.73
C LEU A 106 0.60 -12.91 14.46
N GLY A 107 1.73 -12.20 14.54
CA GLY A 107 2.98 -12.66 15.17
C GLY A 107 3.82 -13.57 14.26
N HIS A 108 3.63 -13.49 12.95
CA HIS A 108 4.31 -14.30 11.93
C HIS A 108 5.37 -13.45 11.23
N ASN A 109 6.54 -14.02 10.93
CA ASN A 109 7.62 -13.35 10.20
C ASN A 109 7.68 -13.74 8.70
N TRP A 110 6.61 -14.35 8.19
CA TRP A 110 6.42 -14.71 6.79
C TRP A 110 5.08 -14.21 6.28
N ALA A 111 4.97 -14.00 4.97
CA ALA A 111 3.71 -13.68 4.31
C ALA A 111 3.28 -14.83 3.39
N GLY A 112 2.17 -15.47 3.74
CA GLY A 112 1.50 -16.52 2.99
C GLY A 112 0.42 -15.98 2.05
N THR A 113 -0.28 -16.89 1.38
CA THR A 113 -1.44 -16.55 0.54
C THR A 113 -2.54 -15.86 1.34
N GLU A 114 -2.67 -16.23 2.60
CA GLU A 114 -3.73 -15.79 3.49
C GLU A 114 -3.54 -14.37 3.98
N GLN A 115 -2.29 -13.90 4.12
CA GLN A 115 -2.04 -12.49 4.38
C GLN A 115 -2.23 -11.65 3.13
N ILE A 116 -1.91 -12.18 1.93
CA ILE A 116 -2.27 -11.52 0.67
C ILE A 116 -3.79 -11.40 0.54
N LEU A 117 -4.56 -12.43 0.91
CA LEU A 117 -6.02 -12.36 0.97
C LEU A 117 -6.50 -11.23 1.90
N LEU A 118 -5.97 -11.17 3.12
CA LEU A 118 -6.32 -10.12 4.08
C LEU A 118 -5.96 -8.72 3.55
N GLY A 119 -4.79 -8.59 2.92
CA GLY A 119 -4.37 -7.36 2.25
C GLY A 119 -5.27 -6.97 1.07
N LEU A 120 -5.77 -7.93 0.29
CA LEU A 120 -6.73 -7.66 -0.80
C LEU A 120 -8.06 -7.14 -0.27
N ILE A 121 -8.54 -7.68 0.86
CA ILE A 121 -9.79 -7.22 1.49
C ILE A 121 -9.60 -5.82 2.09
N GLU A 122 -8.48 -5.59 2.77
CA GLU A 122 -8.18 -4.34 3.47
C GLU A 122 -7.79 -3.18 2.53
N GLU A 123 -7.25 -3.48 1.35
CA GLU A 123 -6.95 -2.45 0.34
C GLU A 123 -8.21 -1.62 0.01
N GLY A 124 -9.36 -2.28 -0.08
CA GLY A 124 -10.69 -1.66 -0.02
C GLY A 124 -11.19 -0.97 -1.30
N THR A 125 -10.35 -0.74 -2.31
CA THR A 125 -10.72 0.05 -3.51
C THR A 125 -10.57 -0.71 -4.84
N GLY A 126 -9.80 -1.80 -4.83
CA GLY A 126 -9.50 -2.67 -5.95
C GLY A 126 -10.68 -3.55 -6.36
N ILE A 127 -10.59 -4.10 -7.58
CA ILE A 127 -11.57 -5.08 -8.07
C ILE A 127 -11.64 -6.28 -7.14
N ALA A 128 -10.49 -6.75 -6.64
CA ALA A 128 -10.47 -7.87 -5.70
C ALA A 128 -11.22 -7.55 -4.41
N ALA A 129 -10.98 -6.39 -3.79
CA ALA A 129 -11.66 -5.96 -2.58
C ALA A 129 -13.19 -5.91 -2.78
N ARG A 130 -13.62 -5.33 -3.91
CA ARG A 130 -15.04 -5.23 -4.27
C ARG A 130 -15.68 -6.60 -4.44
N VAL A 131 -15.10 -7.47 -5.27
CA VAL A 131 -15.66 -8.79 -5.58
C VAL A 131 -15.68 -9.68 -4.33
N LEU A 132 -14.63 -9.62 -3.49
CA LEU A 132 -14.62 -10.31 -2.19
C LEU A 132 -15.73 -9.79 -1.26
N ASN A 133 -15.92 -8.48 -1.17
CA ASN A 133 -16.97 -7.88 -0.35
C ASN A 133 -18.38 -8.23 -0.85
N GLU A 134 -18.61 -8.21 -2.17
CA GLU A 134 -19.86 -8.62 -2.81
C GLU A 134 -20.17 -10.11 -2.57
N ALA A 135 -19.13 -10.96 -2.54
CA ALA A 135 -19.25 -12.36 -2.17
C ALA A 135 -19.49 -12.58 -0.65
N GLY A 136 -19.50 -11.51 0.17
CA GLY A 136 -19.74 -11.58 1.61
C GLY A 136 -18.48 -11.80 2.46
N VAL A 137 -17.29 -11.70 1.87
CA VAL A 137 -16.01 -11.82 2.58
C VAL A 137 -15.67 -10.50 3.24
N ASN A 138 -15.83 -10.43 4.56
CA ASN A 138 -15.38 -9.28 5.36
C ASN A 138 -14.07 -9.57 6.08
N PHE A 139 -13.28 -8.52 6.31
CA PHE A 139 -11.94 -8.60 6.90
C PHE A 139 -11.93 -9.32 8.25
N ARG A 140 -12.88 -8.99 9.14
CA ARG A 140 -12.94 -9.56 10.49
C ARG A 140 -13.17 -11.07 10.46
N ALA A 141 -14.09 -11.55 9.64
CA ALA A 141 -14.39 -12.97 9.51
C ALA A 141 -13.21 -13.72 8.87
N ALA A 142 -12.62 -13.17 7.80
CA ALA A 142 -11.44 -13.74 7.16
C ALA A 142 -10.26 -13.86 8.14
N ARG A 143 -9.97 -12.81 8.92
CA ARG A 143 -8.91 -12.82 9.92
C ARG A 143 -9.13 -13.87 11.00
N ILE A 144 -10.35 -14.00 11.51
CA ILE A 144 -10.70 -15.04 12.49
C ILE A 144 -10.44 -16.43 11.90
N GLU A 145 -10.79 -16.66 10.64
CA GLU A 145 -10.60 -17.95 10.00
C GLU A 145 -9.12 -18.25 9.73
N VAL A 146 -8.35 -17.25 9.31
CA VAL A 146 -6.89 -17.33 9.24
C VAL A 146 -6.32 -17.74 10.60
N GLU A 147 -6.69 -17.04 11.67
CA GLU A 147 -6.23 -17.35 13.03
C GLU A 147 -6.55 -18.79 13.46
N LYS A 148 -7.69 -19.36 13.06
CA LYS A 148 -8.02 -20.77 13.36
C LYS A 148 -7.11 -21.74 12.62
N ILE A 149 -6.82 -21.47 11.35
CA ILE A 149 -6.06 -22.36 10.49
C ILE A 149 -4.57 -22.33 10.86
N ILE A 150 -3.95 -21.15 10.80
CA ILE A 150 -2.50 -20.99 10.99
C ILE A 150 -2.11 -20.72 12.45
N GLY A 151 -3.06 -20.31 13.31
CA GLY A 151 -2.77 -19.93 14.70
C GLY A 151 -2.11 -18.55 14.82
N ARG A 152 -1.92 -18.09 16.06
CA ARG A 152 -1.08 -16.93 16.37
C ARG A 152 0.37 -17.37 16.53
N GLY A 153 1.30 -16.59 15.97
CA GLY A 153 2.73 -16.81 16.15
C GLY A 153 3.21 -16.40 17.54
N SER A 154 4.53 -16.50 17.81
CA SER A 154 5.10 -16.32 19.15
C SER A 154 5.01 -14.89 19.73
N GLY A 155 4.32 -13.97 19.05
CA GLY A 155 4.00 -12.63 19.55
C GLY A 155 5.13 -11.61 19.46
N PHE A 156 6.34 -12.02 19.08
CA PHE A 156 7.50 -11.15 18.91
C PHE A 156 7.88 -11.04 17.43
N VAL A 157 7.37 -10.00 16.77
CA VAL A 157 7.85 -9.55 15.47
C VAL A 157 8.19 -8.06 15.63
N THR A 158 9.47 -7.71 15.52
CA THR A 158 9.91 -6.32 15.64
C THR A 158 9.54 -5.53 14.39
N LYS A 159 8.95 -4.33 14.54
CA LYS A 159 8.68 -3.42 13.42
C LYS A 159 9.98 -3.13 12.66
N GLY A 160 10.05 -3.56 11.41
CA GLY A 160 11.24 -3.43 10.54
C GLY A 160 11.97 -4.74 10.25
N GLN A 161 11.51 -5.89 10.77
CA GLN A 161 12.04 -7.19 10.38
C GLN A 161 11.64 -7.53 8.93
N ALA A 162 12.58 -8.07 8.15
CA ALA A 162 12.32 -8.46 6.77
C ALA A 162 11.33 -9.63 6.72
N PHE A 163 10.18 -9.43 6.09
CA PHE A 163 9.19 -10.48 5.87
C PHE A 163 9.59 -11.32 4.65
N SER A 164 9.58 -12.64 4.81
CA SER A 164 9.84 -13.57 3.70
C SER A 164 8.53 -14.09 3.11
N PRO A 165 8.26 -13.88 1.81
CA PRO A 165 7.10 -14.50 1.18
C PRO A 165 7.29 -16.02 1.08
N THR A 166 6.25 -16.77 1.41
CA THR A 166 6.23 -18.24 1.28
C THR A 166 6.42 -18.68 -0.17
N ALA A 167 6.82 -19.94 -0.39
CA ALA A 167 6.94 -20.50 -1.74
C ALA A 167 5.63 -20.37 -2.53
N ARG A 168 4.50 -20.58 -1.86
CA ARG A 168 3.17 -20.46 -2.45
C ARG A 168 2.74 -19.03 -2.72
N ALA A 169 3.09 -18.08 -1.84
CA ALA A 169 2.90 -16.65 -2.12
C ALA A 169 3.70 -16.21 -3.37
N LYS A 170 4.93 -16.73 -3.56
CA LYS A 170 5.70 -16.48 -4.79
C LYS A 170 5.02 -17.08 -6.03
N SER A 171 4.51 -18.31 -5.94
CA SER A 171 3.73 -18.93 -7.01
C SER A 171 2.47 -18.14 -7.34
N LEU A 172 1.76 -17.62 -6.34
CA LEU A 172 0.59 -16.76 -6.50
C LEU A 172 0.93 -15.51 -7.31
N LEU A 173 2.05 -14.83 -7.00
CA LEU A 173 2.49 -13.65 -7.75
C LEU A 173 2.80 -13.98 -9.23
N ASN A 174 3.40 -15.15 -9.49
CA ASN A 174 3.63 -15.62 -10.86
C ASN A 174 2.33 -15.96 -11.59
N CYS A 175 1.37 -16.58 -10.90
CA CYS A 175 0.03 -16.83 -11.44
C CYS A 175 -0.71 -15.52 -11.72
N ALA A 176 -0.61 -14.52 -10.85
CA ALA A 176 -1.15 -13.19 -11.08
C ALA A 176 -0.55 -12.53 -12.33
N ALA A 177 0.77 -12.66 -12.52
CA ALA A 177 1.45 -12.21 -13.73
C ALA A 177 0.88 -12.83 -15.01
N ARG A 178 0.64 -14.15 -14.95
CA ARG A 178 0.09 -14.92 -16.06
C ARG A 178 -1.35 -14.52 -16.34
N SER A 179 -2.17 -14.37 -15.29
CA SER A 179 -3.55 -13.90 -15.41
C SER A 179 -3.63 -12.50 -16.01
N ALA A 180 -2.73 -11.58 -15.64
CA ALA A 180 -2.64 -10.28 -16.30
C ALA A 180 -2.36 -10.41 -17.79
N SER A 181 -1.36 -11.22 -18.15
CA SER A 181 -1.01 -11.46 -19.56
C SER A 181 -2.11 -12.19 -20.35
N GLU A 182 -2.85 -13.11 -19.73
CA GLU A 182 -4.01 -13.78 -20.34
C GLU A 182 -5.16 -12.81 -20.62
N LEU A 183 -5.32 -11.78 -19.78
CA LEU A 183 -6.32 -10.73 -19.93
C LEU A 183 -5.85 -9.56 -20.81
N GLY A 184 -4.65 -9.61 -21.39
CA GLY A 184 -4.09 -8.53 -22.22
C GLY A 184 -3.35 -7.43 -21.44
N HIS A 185 -3.42 -7.45 -20.11
CA HIS A 185 -2.88 -6.38 -19.26
C HIS A 185 -1.35 -6.43 -19.11
N SER A 186 -0.70 -5.29 -19.37
CA SER A 186 0.75 -5.09 -19.19
C SER A 186 1.15 -4.88 -17.73
N TYR A 187 0.19 -4.50 -16.88
CA TYR A 187 0.32 -4.30 -15.44
C TYR A 187 -0.33 -5.44 -14.65
N ILE A 188 -0.07 -5.48 -13.34
CA ILE A 188 -0.63 -6.44 -12.39
C ILE A 188 -1.28 -5.64 -11.27
N ASP A 189 -2.60 -5.61 -11.33
CA ASP A 189 -3.49 -4.99 -10.33
C ASP A 189 -4.18 -6.05 -9.43
N THR A 190 -5.01 -5.58 -8.50
CA THR A 190 -5.62 -6.39 -7.43
C THR A 190 -6.41 -7.62 -7.91
N GLU A 191 -7.14 -7.52 -9.02
CA GLU A 191 -7.88 -8.64 -9.64
C GLU A 191 -6.97 -9.78 -10.06
N HIS A 192 -5.77 -9.45 -10.55
CA HIS A 192 -4.80 -10.46 -10.97
C HIS A 192 -4.23 -11.18 -9.76
N LEU A 193 -4.02 -10.47 -8.64
CA LEU A 193 -3.63 -11.12 -7.38
C LEU A 193 -4.72 -12.08 -6.89
N LEU A 194 -6.00 -11.69 -6.98
CA LEU A 194 -7.11 -12.56 -6.59
C LEU A 194 -7.25 -13.75 -7.54
N LEU A 195 -7.14 -13.57 -8.86
CA LEU A 195 -7.10 -14.67 -9.82
C LEU A 195 -5.90 -15.59 -9.57
N GLY A 196 -4.74 -15.00 -9.28
CA GLY A 196 -3.54 -15.72 -8.90
C GLY A 196 -3.77 -16.59 -7.67
N LEU A 197 -4.46 -16.07 -6.66
CA LEU A 197 -4.84 -16.78 -5.44
C LEU A 197 -5.79 -17.94 -5.72
N LEU A 198 -6.80 -17.73 -6.57
CA LEU A 198 -7.79 -18.76 -6.92
C LEU A 198 -7.22 -19.85 -7.85
N ARG A 199 -6.15 -19.54 -8.59
CA ARG A 199 -5.57 -20.43 -9.60
C ARG A 199 -4.27 -21.11 -9.17
N VAL A 200 -3.57 -20.61 -8.14
CA VAL A 200 -2.29 -21.18 -7.68
C VAL A 200 -2.43 -22.65 -7.26
N ASP A 201 -3.64 -23.07 -6.91
CA ASP A 201 -3.97 -24.43 -6.45
C ASP A 201 -4.75 -25.26 -7.47
N LYS A 202 -5.04 -24.71 -8.66
CA LYS A 202 -5.59 -25.53 -9.75
C LYS A 202 -4.49 -26.48 -10.23
N PRO A 203 -4.77 -27.78 -10.38
CA PRO A 203 -3.77 -28.74 -10.81
C PRO A 203 -3.32 -28.40 -12.23
N ASP A 204 -2.16 -27.75 -12.35
CA ASP A 204 -1.36 -27.90 -13.55
C ASP A 204 -0.77 -29.32 -13.54
N ARG A 205 -0.62 -29.94 -14.71
CA ARG A 205 -0.42 -31.39 -14.92
C ARG A 205 0.81 -32.03 -14.24
N LEU A 206 1.56 -31.29 -13.41
CA LEU A 206 2.87 -31.66 -12.88
C LEU A 206 3.10 -31.43 -11.38
N THR A 207 2.15 -30.89 -10.59
CA THR A 207 2.40 -30.65 -9.15
C THR A 207 1.24 -31.06 -8.23
N GLU A 208 1.45 -32.11 -7.43
CA GLU A 208 0.59 -32.57 -6.33
C GLU A 208 0.70 -31.66 -5.08
N ASN A 209 0.50 -30.35 -5.22
CA ASN A 209 0.52 -29.45 -4.07
C ASN A 209 -0.92 -29.20 -3.58
N GLY A 210 -1.25 -29.58 -2.34
CA GLY A 210 -2.60 -29.42 -1.74
C GLY A 210 -3.06 -27.96 -1.66
N GLU A 211 -4.33 -27.66 -1.41
CA GLU A 211 -4.86 -26.27 -1.45
C GLU A 211 -4.14 -25.29 -0.50
N GLY A 212 -3.96 -24.03 -0.94
CA GLY A 212 -3.40 -22.93 -0.17
C GLY A 212 -4.32 -22.42 0.94
N VAL A 213 -3.73 -21.78 1.95
CA VAL A 213 -4.47 -21.32 3.15
C VAL A 213 -5.55 -20.30 2.78
N ALA A 214 -5.29 -19.39 1.85
CA ALA A 214 -6.28 -18.40 1.42
C ALA A 214 -7.52 -19.04 0.79
N VAL A 215 -7.32 -20.03 -0.08
CA VAL A 215 -8.40 -20.82 -0.67
C VAL A 215 -9.21 -21.50 0.44
N LYS A 216 -8.51 -22.06 1.44
CA LYS A 216 -9.18 -22.71 2.57
C LYS A 216 -10.01 -21.73 3.40
N VAL A 217 -9.52 -20.51 3.61
CA VAL A 217 -10.26 -19.44 4.30
C VAL A 217 -11.55 -19.12 3.55
N LEU A 218 -11.47 -18.90 2.23
CA LEU A 218 -12.64 -18.61 1.40
C LEU A 218 -13.67 -19.75 1.44
N GLN A 219 -13.23 -21.00 1.34
CA GLN A 219 -14.11 -22.18 1.48
C GLN A 219 -14.79 -22.23 2.86
N ASN A 220 -14.04 -21.99 3.93
CA ASN A 220 -14.58 -22.03 5.29
C ASN A 220 -15.56 -20.86 5.57
N LEU A 221 -15.45 -19.76 4.83
CA LEU A 221 -16.42 -18.67 4.81
C LEU A 221 -17.65 -18.97 3.93
N GLY A 222 -17.69 -20.13 3.27
CA GLY A 222 -18.81 -20.55 2.42
C GLY A 222 -18.79 -19.95 1.02
N ILE A 223 -17.63 -19.47 0.56
CA ILE A 223 -17.48 -18.87 -0.76
C ILE A 223 -17.27 -19.94 -1.82
N ASP A 224 -18.09 -19.91 -2.86
CA ASP A 224 -17.89 -20.70 -4.07
C ASP A 224 -16.78 -20.06 -4.91
N LEU A 225 -15.66 -20.78 -5.05
CA LEU A 225 -14.45 -20.30 -5.70
C LEU A 225 -14.62 -20.17 -7.21
N GLU A 226 -15.43 -21.03 -7.84
CA GLU A 226 -15.68 -20.96 -9.28
C GLU A 226 -16.54 -19.75 -9.59
N VAL A 227 -17.59 -19.50 -8.80
CA VAL A 227 -18.43 -18.31 -8.93
C VAL A 227 -17.61 -17.04 -8.69
N LEU A 228 -16.78 -17.02 -7.66
CA LEU A 228 -15.92 -15.88 -7.35
C LEU A 228 -14.94 -15.60 -8.49
N GLU A 229 -14.30 -16.63 -9.06
CA GLU A 229 -13.39 -16.46 -10.20
C GLU A 229 -14.12 -15.91 -11.43
N GLN A 230 -15.32 -16.41 -11.74
CA GLN A 230 -16.12 -15.90 -12.85
C GLN A 230 -16.52 -14.44 -12.64
N GLN A 231 -16.87 -14.03 -11.41
CA GLN A 231 -17.15 -12.63 -11.09
C GLN A 231 -15.92 -11.75 -11.28
N VAL A 232 -14.75 -12.19 -10.82
CA VAL A 232 -13.50 -11.44 -11.03
C VAL A 232 -13.19 -11.32 -12.51
N LEU A 233 -13.31 -12.41 -13.28
CA LEU A 233 -13.07 -12.41 -14.72
C LEU A 233 -14.05 -11.49 -15.45
N GLN A 234 -15.35 -11.57 -15.14
CA GLN A 234 -16.37 -10.71 -15.72
C GLN A 234 -16.04 -9.23 -15.46
N VAL A 235 -15.71 -8.89 -14.22
CA VAL A 235 -15.37 -7.52 -13.82
C VAL A 235 -14.04 -7.06 -14.45
N ALA A 236 -13.06 -7.95 -14.55
CA ALA A 236 -11.75 -7.66 -15.12
C ALA A 236 -11.80 -7.50 -16.64
N THR A 237 -12.64 -8.26 -17.36
CA THR A 237 -12.80 -8.11 -18.82
C THR A 237 -13.66 -6.90 -19.17
N THR A 238 -14.75 -6.65 -18.43
CA THR A 238 -15.60 -5.47 -18.64
C THR A 238 -14.82 -4.16 -18.43
N ARG A 239 -13.82 -4.17 -17.53
CA ARG A 239 -12.96 -3.01 -17.27
C ARG A 239 -11.61 -3.05 -18.01
N GLY A 240 -11.24 -4.21 -18.57
CA GLY A 240 -10.09 -4.37 -19.45
C GLY A 240 -10.29 -3.60 -20.74
N GLU A 241 -11.53 -3.58 -21.26
CA GLU A 241 -11.88 -2.68 -22.37
C GLU A 241 -11.84 -1.21 -21.95
N ASP A 242 -12.30 -0.83 -20.75
CA ASP A 242 -12.21 0.57 -20.28
C ASP A 242 -10.76 1.03 -20.03
N LEU A 243 -9.83 0.14 -19.68
CA LEU A 243 -8.41 0.43 -19.40
C LEU A 243 -7.50 0.26 -20.64
N GLU A 244 -7.88 -0.60 -21.60
CA GLU A 244 -7.19 -0.75 -22.89
C GLU A 244 -7.70 0.23 -23.95
N ILE A 245 -8.98 0.58 -23.97
CA ILE A 245 -9.51 1.67 -24.82
C ILE A 245 -9.03 3.02 -24.31
N SER A 246 -8.93 3.25 -22.99
CA SER A 246 -8.31 4.46 -22.42
C SER A 246 -6.78 4.50 -22.57
N ALA A 247 -6.14 3.37 -22.88
CA ALA A 247 -4.74 3.32 -23.27
C ALA A 247 -4.51 3.51 -24.78
N GLN A 248 -5.55 3.42 -25.63
CA GLN A 248 -5.38 3.45 -27.10
C GLN A 248 -6.17 4.54 -27.84
N ILE A 249 -7.25 5.11 -27.28
CA ILE A 249 -8.03 6.17 -27.92
C ILE A 249 -8.37 7.24 -26.86
N GLU A 250 -7.55 8.29 -26.82
CA GLU A 250 -7.94 9.67 -26.44
C GLU A 250 -8.36 9.99 -24.97
N SER A 251 -7.78 11.07 -24.42
CA SER A 251 -8.64 12.14 -23.86
C SER A 251 -9.54 12.67 -24.98
N PRO A 252 -10.84 13.07 -24.83
CA PRO A 252 -11.55 13.53 -23.62
C PRO A 252 -13.09 13.22 -23.52
N ASN A 253 -13.72 13.76 -22.45
CA ASN A 253 -15.17 14.01 -22.16
C ASN A 253 -16.03 12.87 -21.58
N GLU A 254 -16.42 12.94 -20.29
CA GLU A 254 -17.58 13.69 -19.70
C GLU A 254 -18.92 13.21 -20.27
N SER A 255 -19.82 12.54 -19.55
CA SER A 255 -20.49 12.92 -18.29
C SER A 255 -21.45 11.76 -17.94
N THR A 256 -21.66 11.30 -16.71
CA THR A 256 -22.62 11.76 -15.68
C THR A 256 -22.75 10.53 -14.73
N GLN A 257 -22.63 10.53 -13.40
CA GLN A 257 -23.54 11.03 -12.34
C GLN A 257 -22.77 10.81 -11.01
N GLN A 258 -22.41 11.84 -10.22
CA GLN A 258 -23.16 12.35 -9.04
C GLN A 258 -23.94 11.25 -8.27
N ALA A 259 -23.78 11.02 -6.97
CA ALA A 259 -23.42 11.94 -5.88
C ALA A 259 -22.90 11.18 -4.63
N ALA A 260 -22.29 11.97 -3.73
CA ALA A 260 -21.97 11.73 -2.31
C ALA A 260 -20.54 11.25 -1.92
N SER A 261 -19.63 12.21 -1.73
CA SER A 261 -18.80 12.36 -0.51
C SER A 261 -17.91 13.59 -0.66
N ILE A 262 -18.24 14.63 0.10
CA ILE A 262 -17.54 15.92 0.11
C ILE A 262 -16.46 15.84 1.19
N VAL A 263 -15.22 16.10 0.76
CA VAL A 263 -13.98 16.25 1.54
C VAL A 263 -13.34 14.94 2.04
N GLY A 264 -12.38 14.44 1.25
CA GLY A 264 -11.32 13.56 1.75
C GLY A 264 -11.31 12.11 1.26
N SER A 265 -11.69 11.79 0.01
CA SER A 265 -11.49 10.45 -0.54
C SER A 265 -10.33 10.42 -1.54
N SER A 266 -9.25 9.74 -1.14
CA SER A 266 -8.19 9.15 -1.97
C SER A 266 -7.97 9.80 -3.35
N ASP A 267 -7.33 10.96 -3.38
CA ASP A 267 -6.84 11.52 -4.64
C ASP A 267 -5.71 10.65 -5.17
N ASN A 268 -6.01 9.88 -6.22
CA ASN A 268 -5.07 9.13 -7.04
C ASN A 268 -4.23 10.07 -7.95
N SER A 269 -3.89 11.27 -7.47
CA SER A 269 -2.92 12.19 -8.09
C SER A 269 -1.54 11.56 -7.93
N THR A 270 -1.14 10.80 -8.95
CA THR A 270 0.23 10.32 -9.07
C THR A 270 1.11 11.55 -9.25
N THR A 271 2.16 11.66 -8.44
CA THR A 271 3.08 12.79 -8.52
C THR A 271 4.02 12.53 -9.68
N ASP A 272 3.90 13.28 -10.76
CA ASP A 272 4.86 13.20 -11.86
C ASP A 272 6.21 13.82 -11.46
N PHE A 273 7.21 13.66 -12.32
CA PHE A 273 8.57 14.13 -12.05
C PHE A 273 8.66 15.66 -11.89
N VAL A 274 7.93 16.42 -12.70
CA VAL A 274 7.94 17.89 -12.69
C VAL A 274 7.28 18.40 -11.41
N SER A 275 6.09 17.89 -11.07
CA SER A 275 5.41 18.28 -9.84
C SER A 275 6.20 17.85 -8.58
N ALA A 276 6.92 16.73 -8.63
CA ALA A 276 7.84 16.30 -7.56
C ALA A 276 9.05 17.24 -7.42
N GLU A 277 9.68 17.64 -8.53
CA GLU A 277 10.83 18.56 -8.50
C GLU A 277 10.41 19.94 -7.96
N ILE A 278 9.29 20.48 -8.45
CA ILE A 278 8.71 21.75 -7.97
C ILE A 278 8.40 21.65 -6.47
N SER A 279 7.83 20.52 -6.01
CA SER A 279 7.58 20.29 -4.59
C SER A 279 8.87 20.36 -3.76
N ALA A 280 9.91 19.65 -4.19
CA ALA A 280 11.19 19.63 -3.50
C ALA A 280 11.84 21.02 -3.44
N ARG A 281 11.81 21.77 -4.55
CA ARG A 281 12.33 23.14 -4.63
C ARG A 281 11.57 24.10 -3.75
N PHE A 282 10.24 24.09 -3.82
CA PHE A 282 9.40 24.95 -2.99
C PHE A 282 9.66 24.68 -1.51
N CYS A 283 9.71 23.40 -1.10
CA CYS A 283 10.06 23.03 0.27
C CYS A 283 11.45 23.50 0.68
N ALA A 284 12.47 23.37 -0.18
CA ALA A 284 13.82 23.83 0.13
C ALA A 284 13.86 25.36 0.38
N LEU A 285 13.21 26.14 -0.49
CA LEU A 285 13.11 27.60 -0.35
C LEU A 285 12.31 28.02 0.89
N LEU A 286 11.27 27.26 1.21
CA LEU A 286 10.42 27.47 2.38
C LEU A 286 11.16 27.15 3.69
N PHE A 287 11.82 26.00 3.78
CA PHE A 287 12.59 25.57 4.96
C PHE A 287 13.76 26.51 5.24
N ALA A 288 14.51 26.90 4.21
CA ALA A 288 15.61 27.86 4.34
C ALA A 288 15.17 29.20 4.97
N TRP A 289 13.90 29.58 4.77
CA TRP A 289 13.35 30.78 5.40
C TRP A 289 12.85 30.54 6.83
N ILE A 290 12.06 29.48 7.02
CA ILE A 290 11.33 29.21 8.26
C ILE A 290 12.26 28.78 9.40
N GLU A 291 13.18 27.85 9.15
CA GLU A 291 13.93 27.19 10.23
C GLU A 291 14.84 28.15 11.00
N PRO A 292 15.67 29.01 10.36
CA PRO A 292 16.53 29.94 11.10
C PRO A 292 15.75 30.97 11.91
N ARG A 293 14.53 31.29 11.47
CA ARG A 293 13.64 32.27 12.11
C ARG A 293 12.65 31.64 13.08
N LYS A 294 12.61 30.30 13.17
CA LYS A 294 11.70 29.51 14.01
C LYS A 294 10.22 29.90 13.81
N LEU A 295 9.83 30.21 12.58
CA LEU A 295 8.47 30.71 12.28
C LEU A 295 7.38 29.64 12.42
N GLY A 296 7.74 28.35 12.36
CA GLY A 296 6.76 27.27 12.45
C GLY A 296 7.27 25.91 12.03
N ARG A 297 6.37 25.11 11.46
CA ARG A 297 6.63 23.79 10.90
C ARG A 297 6.08 23.75 9.49
N ALA A 298 6.88 23.28 8.54
CA ALA A 298 6.42 22.99 7.20
C ALA A 298 6.62 21.51 6.89
N ILE A 299 5.79 20.96 6.00
CA ILE A 299 5.82 19.55 5.62
C ILE A 299 5.71 19.47 4.10
N GLY A 300 6.58 18.70 3.46
CA GLY A 300 6.68 18.55 2.00
C GLY A 300 6.12 17.24 1.45
N TYR A 301 5.18 16.64 2.17
CA TYR A 301 4.55 15.38 1.80
C TYR A 301 3.07 15.43 2.19
N ARG A 302 2.22 14.68 1.45
CA ARG A 302 0.77 14.60 1.66
C ARG A 302 0.46 14.05 3.05
N THR A 303 0.36 14.96 4.00
CA THR A 303 0.14 14.67 5.41
C THR A 303 -1.28 15.05 5.75
N GLU A 304 -1.97 14.15 6.46
CA GLU A 304 -3.33 14.42 6.92
C GLU A 304 -3.33 15.42 8.07
N PHE A 305 -4.17 16.45 7.94
CA PHE A 305 -4.54 17.38 9.00
C PHE A 305 -6.00 17.12 9.35
N HIS A 306 -6.24 16.71 10.59
CA HIS A 306 -7.57 16.35 11.08
C HIS A 306 -8.17 17.58 11.75
N LEU A 307 -9.28 18.09 11.23
CA LEU A 307 -9.90 19.31 11.76
C LEU A 307 -10.92 18.95 12.85
N PRO A 308 -11.19 19.86 13.81
CA PRO A 308 -12.14 19.62 14.90
C PRO A 308 -13.58 19.31 14.46
N ASP A 309 -13.95 19.74 13.25
CA ASP A 309 -15.26 19.50 12.63
C ASP A 309 -15.35 18.13 11.93
N GLY A 310 -14.28 17.33 11.98
CA GLY A 310 -14.19 16.02 11.35
C GLY A 310 -13.68 16.04 9.91
N ASN A 311 -13.44 17.21 9.32
CA ASN A 311 -12.85 17.32 7.99
C ASN A 311 -11.37 16.93 8.00
N VAL A 312 -10.88 16.38 6.88
CA VAL A 312 -9.46 16.03 6.71
C VAL A 312 -8.88 16.77 5.51
N LEU A 313 -7.77 17.47 5.73
CA LEU A 313 -6.99 18.14 4.68
C LEU A 313 -5.70 17.38 4.38
N THR A 314 -5.37 17.20 3.10
CA THR A 314 -4.17 16.45 2.65
C THR A 314 -3.32 17.25 1.65
N PRO A 315 -2.83 18.45 2.04
CA PRO A 315 -2.05 19.31 1.14
C PRO A 315 -0.80 18.63 0.61
N ARG A 316 -0.40 18.98 -0.62
CA ARG A 316 0.95 18.68 -1.14
C ARG A 316 2.06 19.21 -0.23
N ILE A 317 1.92 20.47 0.19
CA ILE A 317 2.84 21.15 1.12
C ILE A 317 2.01 21.96 2.12
N ALA A 318 2.35 21.86 3.40
CA ALA A 318 1.69 22.60 4.48
C ALA A 318 2.66 23.44 5.28
N PHE A 319 2.17 24.53 5.87
CA PHE A 319 2.86 25.26 6.94
C PHE A 319 1.92 25.55 8.10
N VAL A 320 2.43 25.40 9.32
CA VAL A 320 1.77 25.77 10.57
C VAL A 320 2.69 26.70 11.37
N ALA A 321 2.16 27.84 11.80
CA ALA A 321 2.89 28.81 12.62
C ALA A 321 3.30 28.23 13.98
N ALA A 322 4.48 28.64 14.48
CA ALA A 322 5.05 28.13 15.72
C ALA A 322 4.16 28.35 16.95
N GLU A 323 3.35 29.42 16.94
CA GLU A 323 2.39 29.72 18.00
C GLU A 323 1.25 28.69 18.08
N ARG A 324 0.87 28.10 16.94
CA ARG A 324 -0.20 27.09 16.82
C ARG A 324 0.32 25.67 17.00
N LEU A 325 1.57 25.40 16.61
CA LEU A 325 2.18 24.07 16.71
C LEU A 325 3.60 24.12 17.30
N LYS A 326 3.67 24.16 18.63
CA LYS A 326 4.94 24.24 19.37
C LYS A 326 5.75 22.94 19.33
N ARG A 327 5.07 21.78 19.34
CA ARG A 327 5.67 20.44 19.28
C ARG A 327 5.01 19.63 18.17
N VAL A 328 5.81 18.89 17.42
CA VAL A 328 5.32 18.05 16.32
C VAL A 328 4.74 16.77 16.92
N PRO A 329 3.46 16.42 16.66
CA PRO A 329 2.90 15.15 17.06
C PRO A 329 3.56 14.01 16.27
N ARG A 330 3.57 12.80 16.83
CA ARG A 330 4.00 11.59 16.10
C ARG A 330 2.92 11.04 15.16
N ILE A 331 1.68 11.49 15.34
CA ILE A 331 0.51 11.09 14.55
C ILE A 331 0.09 12.33 13.70
N TYR A 332 -1.20 12.58 13.52
CA TYR A 332 -1.71 13.67 12.71
C TYR A 332 -1.92 14.94 13.54
N PRO A 333 -1.63 16.14 12.99
CA PRO A 333 -2.01 17.39 13.63
C PRO A 333 -3.53 17.56 13.64
N GLU A 334 -4.10 17.83 14.81
CA GLU A 334 -5.54 18.10 15.00
C GLU A 334 -5.87 19.59 14.80
N LEU A 335 -5.45 20.17 13.67
CA LEU A 335 -5.69 21.58 13.33
C LEU A 335 -5.55 21.83 11.83
N ALA A 336 -6.22 22.86 11.29
CA ALA A 336 -6.00 23.29 9.89
C ALA A 336 -4.63 23.98 9.71
N PRO A 337 -3.87 23.70 8.64
CA PRO A 337 -2.62 24.42 8.41
C PRO A 337 -2.84 25.92 8.15
N ASP A 338 -1.85 26.75 8.43
CA ASP A 338 -1.91 28.18 8.09
C ASP A 338 -1.73 28.40 6.57
N MET A 339 -0.87 27.59 5.94
CA MET A 339 -0.68 27.55 4.49
C MET A 339 -0.98 26.17 3.93
N PHE A 340 -1.77 26.11 2.85
CA PHE A 340 -2.12 24.90 2.11
C PHE A 340 -1.67 25.07 0.66
N VAL A 341 -0.84 24.16 0.15
CA VAL A 341 -0.30 24.26 -1.21
C VAL A 341 -0.64 23.00 -1.97
N GLU A 342 -1.16 23.18 -3.18
CA GLU A 342 -1.29 22.15 -4.20
C GLU A 342 -0.39 22.46 -5.39
N ILE A 343 0.14 21.40 -5.98
CA ILE A 343 0.99 21.46 -7.16
C ILE A 343 0.36 20.52 -8.17
N LYS A 344 -0.06 21.07 -9.29
CA LYS A 344 -0.71 20.31 -10.35
C LYS A 344 0.25 19.29 -10.94
N SER A 345 -0.16 18.03 -10.94
CA SER A 345 0.45 16.95 -11.69
C SER A 345 -0.11 16.86 -13.11
N VAL A 346 0.59 16.17 -14.02
CA VAL A 346 0.16 15.92 -15.41
C VAL A 346 -1.26 15.35 -15.51
N VAL A 347 -1.68 14.54 -14.53
CA VAL A 347 -3.02 13.92 -14.51
C VAL A 347 -4.08 14.76 -13.79
N ASP A 348 -3.69 15.85 -13.16
CA ASP A 348 -4.59 16.67 -12.36
C ASP A 348 -5.36 17.67 -13.23
N ARG A 349 -6.63 17.87 -12.89
CA ARG A 349 -7.47 18.89 -13.52
C ARG A 349 -7.43 20.17 -12.69
N SER A 350 -7.00 21.28 -13.28
CA SER A 350 -6.86 22.58 -12.60
C SER A 350 -8.13 23.03 -11.86
N PRO A 351 -9.37 22.91 -12.41
CA PRO A 351 -10.58 23.32 -11.69
C PRO A 351 -10.79 22.56 -10.37
N ARG A 352 -10.48 21.26 -10.33
CA ARG A 352 -10.59 20.44 -9.11
C ARG A 352 -9.60 20.90 -8.05
N LEU A 353 -8.35 21.19 -8.44
CA LEU A 353 -7.35 21.70 -7.51
C LEU A 353 -7.72 23.10 -6.99
N GLN A 354 -8.30 23.94 -7.84
CA GLN A 354 -8.81 25.24 -7.43
C GLN A 354 -9.94 25.09 -6.38
N GLU A 355 -10.89 24.18 -6.61
CA GLU A 355 -11.95 23.85 -5.65
C GLU A 355 -11.37 23.34 -4.32
N GLN A 356 -10.33 22.49 -4.37
CA GLN A 356 -9.66 21.99 -3.16
C GLN A 356 -9.00 23.11 -2.36
N VAL A 357 -8.25 23.99 -3.02
CA VAL A 357 -7.59 25.11 -2.35
C VAL A 357 -8.63 26.09 -1.78
N GLN A 358 -9.72 26.36 -2.49
CA GLN A 358 -10.82 27.18 -2.00
C GLN A 358 -11.56 26.53 -0.82
N ALA A 359 -11.80 25.22 -0.86
CA ALA A 359 -12.39 24.48 0.25
C ALA A 359 -11.49 24.52 1.49
N ALA A 360 -10.17 24.40 1.32
CA ALA A 360 -9.21 24.55 2.41
C ALA A 360 -9.29 25.96 3.04
N ILE A 361 -9.39 27.02 2.22
CA ILE A 361 -9.61 28.39 2.71
C ILE A 361 -10.91 28.51 3.52
N ALA A 362 -12.00 27.89 3.06
CA ALA A 362 -13.27 27.86 3.79
C ALA A 362 -13.15 27.12 5.15
N LEU A 363 -12.23 26.16 5.24
CA LEU A 363 -11.90 25.39 6.44
C LEU A 363 -10.80 26.05 7.30
N SER A 364 -10.77 27.39 7.32
CA SER A 364 -9.89 28.22 8.16
C SER A 364 -8.39 28.18 7.81
N VAL A 365 -8.01 27.72 6.61
CA VAL A 365 -6.66 27.97 6.09
C VAL A 365 -6.53 29.46 5.73
N LYS A 366 -5.42 30.09 6.11
CA LYS A 366 -5.20 31.52 5.87
C LYS A 366 -4.77 31.79 4.43
N VAL A 367 -3.86 30.96 3.90
CA VAL A 367 -3.28 31.11 2.56
C VAL A 367 -3.28 29.77 1.82
N GLY A 368 -3.88 29.77 0.64
CA GLY A 368 -3.92 28.66 -0.29
C GLY A 368 -3.06 28.97 -1.51
N LEU A 369 -2.26 28.02 -1.98
CA LEU A 369 -1.48 28.17 -3.22
C LEU A 369 -1.83 27.03 -4.18
N LEU A 370 -2.03 27.37 -5.44
CA LEU A 370 -2.06 26.41 -6.54
C LEU A 370 -0.93 26.74 -7.51
N ILE A 371 0.01 25.82 -7.66
CA ILE A 371 1.13 25.93 -8.60
C ILE A 371 0.78 25.08 -9.82
N ASP A 372 0.70 25.71 -11.00
CA ASP A 372 0.42 25.05 -12.28
C ASP A 372 1.70 25.09 -13.15
N PRO A 373 2.41 23.95 -13.31
CA PRO A 373 3.62 23.90 -14.12
C PRO A 373 3.37 24.08 -15.63
N ASP A 374 2.17 23.71 -16.11
CA ASP A 374 1.84 23.76 -17.53
C ASP A 374 1.61 25.20 -17.99
N GLU A 375 0.96 25.99 -17.13
CA GLU A 375 0.76 27.43 -17.37
C GLU A 375 1.89 28.30 -16.81
N GLN A 376 2.83 27.71 -16.06
CA GLN A 376 3.86 28.41 -15.29
C GLN A 376 3.26 29.53 -14.43
N THR A 377 2.22 29.19 -13.68
CA THR A 377 1.54 30.13 -12.80
C THR A 377 1.51 29.67 -11.34
N VAL A 378 1.41 30.66 -10.45
CA VAL A 378 1.08 30.44 -9.03
C VAL A 378 -0.14 31.26 -8.69
N THR A 379 -1.26 30.60 -8.41
CA THR A 379 -2.47 31.27 -7.93
C THR A 379 -2.52 31.25 -6.41
N ILE A 380 -2.60 32.44 -5.80
CA ILE A 380 -2.70 32.62 -4.35
C ILE A 380 -4.14 32.96 -3.95
N TYR A 381 -4.65 32.22 -2.98
CA TYR A 381 -5.95 32.39 -2.35
C TYR A 381 -5.75 32.83 -0.91
N ARG A 382 -6.47 33.86 -0.46
CA ARG A 382 -6.44 34.34 0.93
C ARG A 382 -7.81 34.23 1.56
N SER A 383 -7.87 34.03 2.88
CA SER A 383 -9.13 33.92 3.64
C SER A 383 -10.06 35.13 3.54
N GLY A 384 -9.55 36.30 3.13
CA GLY A 384 -10.36 37.49 2.82
C GLY A 384 -10.98 37.51 1.41
N GLY A 385 -10.90 36.41 0.65
CA GLY A 385 -11.44 36.30 -0.71
C GLY A 385 -10.55 36.88 -1.83
N ALA A 386 -9.40 37.46 -1.48
CA ALA A 386 -8.44 37.95 -2.47
C ALA A 386 -7.76 36.78 -3.19
N ILE A 387 -7.91 36.73 -4.52
CA ILE A 387 -7.26 35.76 -5.42
C ILE A 387 -6.36 36.53 -6.38
N ALA A 388 -5.12 36.08 -6.54
CA ALA A 388 -4.21 36.64 -7.53
C ALA A 388 -3.42 35.52 -8.21
N THR A 389 -3.21 35.65 -9.53
CA THR A 389 -2.38 34.71 -10.30
C THR A 389 -1.09 35.40 -10.67
N LEU A 390 0.02 34.78 -10.27
CA LEU A 390 1.39 35.25 -10.51
C LEU A 390 2.02 34.46 -11.65
N ARG A 391 2.84 35.12 -12.46
CA ARG A 391 3.63 34.55 -13.57
C ARG A 391 5.11 34.77 -13.34
N ASP A 392 5.97 34.29 -14.23
CA ASP A 392 7.44 34.31 -14.11
C ASP A 392 8.07 35.65 -13.68
N ARG A 393 7.51 36.77 -14.11
CA ARG A 393 8.03 38.12 -13.81
C ARG A 393 7.61 38.62 -12.43
N ASP A 394 6.68 37.93 -11.79
CA ASP A 394 6.15 38.29 -10.49
C ASP A 394 6.94 37.63 -9.36
N VAL A 395 6.70 38.13 -8.15
CA VAL A 395 7.33 37.63 -6.93
C VAL A 395 6.23 37.13 -5.99
N LEU A 396 6.27 35.84 -5.66
CA LEU A 396 5.43 35.24 -4.63
C LEU A 396 5.81 35.80 -3.26
N THR A 397 4.83 36.33 -2.55
CA THR A 397 4.96 36.82 -1.17
C THR A 397 3.76 36.39 -0.34
N VAL A 398 4.02 36.09 0.93
CA VAL A 398 2.99 35.71 1.91
C VAL A 398 3.28 36.43 3.24
N PRO A 399 3.27 37.78 3.26
CA PRO A 399 3.73 38.56 4.42
C PRO A 399 2.96 38.28 5.71
N GLU A 400 1.71 37.84 5.61
CA GLU A 400 0.84 37.47 6.73
C GLU A 400 1.29 36.19 7.47
N LEU A 401 2.05 35.30 6.81
CA LEU A 401 2.59 34.07 7.40
C LEU A 401 4.12 34.07 7.47
N LEU A 402 4.75 34.67 6.47
CA LEU A 402 6.19 34.65 6.21
C LEU A 402 6.68 36.08 5.91
N PRO A 403 6.79 36.95 6.93
CA PRO A 403 7.20 38.34 6.75
C PRO A 403 8.54 38.46 6.02
N GLY A 404 8.57 39.21 4.92
CA GLY A 404 9.79 39.45 4.12
C GLY A 404 10.21 38.29 3.21
N TRP A 405 9.51 37.16 3.21
CA TRP A 405 9.78 36.05 2.28
C TRP A 405 9.35 36.42 0.86
N LYS A 406 10.24 36.19 -0.10
CA LYS A 406 10.05 36.53 -1.51
C LYS A 406 10.64 35.41 -2.37
N ILE A 407 9.85 34.90 -3.31
CA ILE A 407 10.32 33.95 -4.32
C ILE A 407 9.96 34.50 -5.71
N PRO A 408 10.94 34.80 -6.59
CA PRO A 408 10.64 34.99 -8.00
C PRO A 408 9.96 33.74 -8.55
N VAL A 409 8.79 33.89 -9.19
CA VAL A 409 8.01 32.72 -9.65
C VAL A 409 8.81 31.84 -10.60
N ALA A 410 9.63 32.45 -11.46
CA ALA A 410 10.53 31.74 -12.38
C ALA A 410 11.48 30.75 -11.68
N ASN A 411 11.80 30.95 -10.40
CA ASN A 411 12.69 30.05 -9.65
C ASN A 411 12.03 28.72 -9.26
N LEU A 412 10.70 28.60 -9.42
CA LEU A 412 9.99 27.36 -9.12
C LEU A 412 10.17 26.31 -10.22
N TRP A 413 10.43 26.73 -11.45
CA TRP A 413 10.51 25.84 -12.62
C TRP A 413 11.88 25.19 -12.78
N SER A 414 11.92 24.01 -13.38
CA SER A 414 13.17 23.30 -13.68
C SER A 414 14.07 24.14 -14.60
N PRO A 415 15.37 24.29 -14.29
CA PRO A 415 16.32 25.03 -15.09
C PRO A 415 16.60 24.26 -16.38
N MET A 416 16.76 25.01 -17.46
CA MET A 416 17.33 24.47 -18.69
C MET A 416 18.85 24.58 -18.61
N PHE A 417 19.55 23.47 -18.90
CA PHE A 417 21.01 23.39 -18.89
C PHE A 417 21.58 23.45 -20.30
#